data_AF-A0A2G1LJG9-F1
#
_entry.id   AF-A0A2G1LJG9-F1
#
_cell.length_a   1.000
_cell.length_b   1.000
_cell.length_c   1.000
_cell.angle_alpha   90.00
_cell.angle_beta   90.00
_cell.angle_gamma   90.00
#
_symmetry.space_group_name_H-M   'P 1'
#
loop_
_entity.id
_entity.type
_entity.pdbx_description
1 polymer ?
#
loop_
_entity_poly.entity_id
_entity_poly.type
_entity_poly.pdbx_seq_one_letter_code
_entity_poly.pdbx_strand_id
1 'polypeptide(L)' 'PAPFPREVTAFMVDRDSCDHFRGEEPYDAERRAYIEESVAELCSGTDAKLALLRKRYEKMPDVISALSSYDARIEGEEP' A
#
# COMPACT_ATOMS: atom_id res chain seq x y z
N PRO A 1 -22.12 10.14 1.87
CA PRO A 1 -20.91 10.25 2.70
C PRO A 1 -19.84 9.29 2.18
N ALA A 2 -18.57 9.71 2.11
CA ALA A 2 -17.48 8.77 1.80
C ALA A 2 -17.32 7.80 2.99
N PRO A 3 -17.09 6.50 2.75
CA PRO A 3 -16.98 5.51 3.82
C PRO A 3 -15.75 5.72 4.70
N PHE A 4 -14.70 6.36 4.15
CA PHE A 4 -13.44 6.61 4.86
C PHE A 4 -12.96 8.06 4.72
N PRO A 5 -12.10 8.53 5.64
CA PRO A 5 -11.37 9.78 5.48
C PRO A 5 -10.53 9.79 4.20
N ARG A 6 -10.39 10.96 3.58
CA ARG A 6 -9.67 11.10 2.30
C ARG A 6 -8.25 10.56 2.34
N GLU A 7 -7.52 10.75 3.44
CA GLU A 7 -6.15 10.23 3.59
C GLU A 7 -6.09 8.70 3.64
N VAL A 8 -7.12 8.06 4.23
CA VAL A 8 -7.24 6.59 4.26
C VAL A 8 -7.54 6.07 2.87
N THR A 9 -8.49 6.68 2.16
CA THR A 9 -8.80 6.29 0.77
C THR A 9 -7.60 6.49 -0.16
N ALA A 10 -6.86 7.60 -0.02
CA ALA A 10 -5.65 7.81 -0.81
C ALA A 10 -4.58 6.75 -0.50
N PHE A 11 -4.36 6.43 0.78
CA PHE A 11 -3.46 5.34 1.16
C PHE A 11 -3.87 4.01 0.55
N MET A 12 -5.15 3.65 0.61
CA MET A 12 -5.65 2.39 0.06
C MET A 12 -5.38 2.31 -1.45
N VAL A 13 -5.65 3.38 -2.19
CA VAL A 13 -5.38 3.44 -3.64
C VAL A 13 -3.90 3.25 -3.95
N ASP A 14 -3.02 3.95 -3.25
CA ASP A 14 -1.56 3.84 -3.45
C ASP A 14 -1.10 2.40 -3.13
N ARG A 15 -1.57 1.85 -2.00
CA ARG A 15 -1.13 0.56 -1.48
C ARG A 15 -1.67 -0.62 -2.29
N ASP A 16 -2.94 -0.57 -2.71
CA ASP A 16 -3.53 -1.57 -3.60
C ASP A 16 -2.79 -1.61 -4.95
N SER A 17 -2.37 -0.45 -5.46
CA SER A 17 -1.61 -0.36 -6.71
C SER A 17 -0.20 -0.96 -6.53
N CYS A 18 0.47 -0.65 -5.41
CA CYS A 18 1.73 -1.29 -5.03
C CYS A 18 1.60 -2.82 -4.94
N ASP A 19 0.60 -3.33 -4.22
CA ASP A 19 0.39 -4.77 -4.03
C ASP A 19 0.05 -5.47 -5.36
N HIS A 20 -0.66 -4.78 -6.27
CA HIS A 20 -0.89 -5.25 -7.63
C HIS A 20 0.42 -5.46 -8.40
N PHE A 21 1.32 -4.47 -8.42
CA PHE A 21 2.60 -4.58 -9.13
C PHE A 21 3.55 -5.58 -8.48
N ARG A 22 3.60 -5.65 -7.14
CA ARG A 22 4.40 -6.66 -6.42
C ARG A 22 3.99 -8.09 -6.75
N GLY A 23 2.72 -8.32 -7.01
CA GLY A 23 2.18 -9.64 -7.37
C GLY A 23 2.29 -9.98 -8.86
N GLU A 24 2.81 -9.08 -9.69
CA GLU A 24 2.85 -9.27 -11.13
C GLU A 24 4.12 -10.01 -11.58
N GLU A 25 3.96 -11.04 -12.42
CA GLU A 25 5.08 -11.70 -13.08
C GLU A 25 5.46 -11.00 -14.40
N PRO A 26 6.71 -10.54 -14.57
CA PRO A 26 7.13 -9.90 -15.81
C PRO A 26 7.30 -10.92 -16.93
N TYR A 27 6.62 -10.70 -18.06
CA TYR A 27 6.73 -11.54 -19.26
C TYR A 27 7.86 -11.10 -20.21
N ASP A 28 8.37 -9.87 -20.05
CA ASP A 28 9.55 -9.36 -20.75
C ASP A 28 10.33 -8.34 -19.91
N ALA A 29 11.45 -7.85 -20.45
CA ALA A 29 12.34 -6.93 -19.76
C ALA A 29 11.76 -5.51 -19.59
N GLU A 30 10.95 -5.03 -20.54
CA GLU A 30 10.29 -3.73 -20.44
C GLU A 30 9.25 -3.77 -19.33
N ARG A 31 8.44 -4.84 -19.29
CA ARG A 31 7.46 -5.03 -18.22
C ARG A 31 8.12 -5.16 -16.86
N ARG A 32 9.25 -5.86 -16.77
CA ARG A 32 10.03 -5.96 -15.53
C ARG A 32 10.44 -4.58 -15.02
N ALA A 33 11.08 -3.77 -15.87
CA ALA A 33 11.52 -2.43 -15.48
C ALA A 33 10.36 -1.55 -15.02
N TYR A 34 9.20 -1.64 -15.68
CA TYR A 34 8.00 -0.90 -15.30
C TYR A 34 7.43 -1.33 -13.95
N ILE A 35 7.39 -2.64 -13.68
CA ILE A 35 6.97 -3.18 -12.37
C ILE A 35 7.92 -2.69 -11.28
N GLU A 36 9.24 -2.78 -11.48
CA GLU A 36 10.25 -2.35 -10.51
C GLU A 36 10.14 -0.85 -10.20
N GLU A 37 9.98 0.01 -11.22
CA GLU A 37 9.77 1.45 -11.03
C GLU A 37 8.45 1.74 -10.29
N SER A 38 7.36 1.08 -10.70
CA SER A 38 6.04 1.27 -10.08
C SER A 38 6.03 0.84 -8.62
N VAL A 39 6.69 -0.28 -8.29
CA VAL A 39 6.86 -0.76 -6.91
C VAL A 39 7.69 0.24 -6.11
N ALA A 40 8.80 0.74 -6.65
CA ALA A 40 9.65 1.71 -5.94
C ALA A 40 8.89 3.02 -5.62
N GLU A 41 8.09 3.52 -6.56
CA GLU A 41 7.30 4.75 -6.40
C GLU A 41 6.10 4.56 -5.46
N LEU A 42 5.34 3.48 -5.62
CA LEU A 42 4.06 3.29 -4.93
C LEU A 42 4.19 2.63 -3.56
N CYS A 43 5.18 1.75 -3.38
CA CYS A 43 5.34 1.02 -2.13
C CYS A 43 6.19 1.77 -1.10
N SER A 44 7.05 2.71 -1.50
CA SER A 44 7.97 3.38 -0.59
C SER A 44 7.25 4.30 0.42
N GLY A 45 7.58 4.16 1.71
CA GLY A 45 6.99 4.90 2.83
C GLY A 45 5.55 4.52 3.20
N THR A 46 4.94 3.56 2.51
CA THR A 46 3.60 3.06 2.81
C THR A 46 3.50 2.29 4.11
N ASP A 47 4.53 1.59 4.57
CA ASP A 47 4.57 0.90 5.87
C ASP A 47 4.50 1.90 7.02
N ALA A 48 5.30 2.96 6.95
CA ALA A 48 5.26 4.05 7.91
C ALA A 48 3.90 4.78 7.89
N LYS A 49 3.34 5.00 6.70
CA LYS A 49 2.01 5.61 6.51
C LYS A 49 0.91 4.74 7.10
N LEU A 50 0.96 3.41 6.91
CA LEU A 50 0.02 2.46 7.49
C LEU A 50 0.05 2.50 9.02
N ALA A 51 1.24 2.48 9.61
CA ALA A 51 1.41 2.59 11.06
C ALA A 51 0.84 3.92 11.61
N LEU A 52 1.09 5.02 10.90
CA LEU A 52 0.55 6.33 11.25
C LEU A 52 -0.99 6.34 11.18
N LEU A 53 -1.58 5.81 10.11
CA LEU A 53 -3.04 5.79 9.92
C LEU A 53 -3.73 4.89 10.94
N ARG A 54 -3.19 3.70 11.20
CA ARG A 54 -3.70 2.79 12.25
C ARG A 54 -3.70 3.46 13.62
N LYS A 55 -2.66 4.22 13.95
CA LYS A 55 -2.60 4.99 15.20
C LYS A 55 -3.61 6.15 15.21
N ARG A 56 -3.66 6.94 14.12
CA ARG A 56 -4.56 8.11 14.01
C ARG A 56 -6.04 7.72 14.12
N TYR A 57 -6.41 6.57 13.55
CA TYR A 57 -7.79 6.12 13.47
C TYR A 57 -8.11 4.96 14.42
N GLU A 58 -7.31 4.75 15.48
CA GLU A 58 -7.46 3.64 16.43
C GLU A 58 -8.86 3.51 17.06
N LYS A 59 -9.63 4.60 17.12
CA LYS A 59 -10.99 4.65 17.67
C LYS A 59 -12.10 4.49 16.62
N MET A 60 -11.74 4.26 15.35
CA MET A 60 -12.69 4.08 14.25
C MET A 60 -12.62 2.62 13.76
N PRO A 61 -13.49 1.73 14.25
CA PRO A 61 -13.39 0.30 13.99
C PRO A 61 -13.48 -0.04 12.50
N ASP A 62 -14.30 0.68 11.73
CA ASP A 62 -14.42 0.47 10.28
C ASP A 62 -13.11 0.79 9.54
N VAL A 63 -12.42 1.87 9.93
CA VAL A 63 -11.13 2.26 9.35
C VAL A 63 -10.04 1.26 9.75
N ILE A 64 -9.99 0.85 11.02
CA ILE A 64 -9.00 -0.13 11.48
C ILE A 64 -9.21 -1.49 10.81
N SER A 65 -10.46 -1.92 10.64
CA SER A 65 -10.79 -3.14 9.91
C SER A 65 -10.24 -3.08 8.48
N ALA A 66 -10.52 -1.99 7.75
CA ALA A 66 -10.00 -1.79 6.40
C ALA A 66 -8.46 -1.76 6.35
N LEU A 67 -7.82 -1.04 7.27
CA LEU A 67 -6.36 -0.94 7.33
C LEU A 67 -5.68 -2.23 7.81
N SER A 68 -6.38 -3.12 8.49
CA SER A 68 -5.80 -4.37 9.01
C SER A 68 -5.54 -5.41 7.91
N SER A 69 -6.18 -5.28 6.75
CA SER A 69 -5.97 -6.15 5.59
C SER A 69 -4.61 -5.97 4.92
N TYR A 70 -3.96 -4.83 5.11
CA TYR A 70 -2.64 -4.54 4.54
C TYR A 70 -1.51 -5.11 5.40
N ASP A 71 -0.49 -5.66 4.74
CA ASP A 71 0.73 -6.10 5.42
C ASP A 71 1.44 -4.91 6.09
N ALA A 72 1.98 -5.13 7.28
CA ALA A 72 2.67 -4.09 8.04
C ALA A 72 4.10 -3.85 7.55
N ARG A 73 4.69 -4.80 6.81
CA ARG A 73 6.06 -4.70 6.30
C ARG A 73 6.16 -5.28 4.90
N ILE A 74 6.21 -4.39 3.91
CA ILE A 74 6.55 -4.75 2.53
C ILE A 74 7.82 -4.05 2.04
N GLU A 75 8.23 -2.99 2.72
CA GLU A 75 9.45 -2.25 2.43
C GLU A 75 10.62 -2.92 3.17
N GLY A 76 11.71 -3.19 2.44
CA GLY A 76 12.91 -3.79 3.02
C GLY A 76 12.96 -5.32 3.00
N GLU A 77 12.02 -5.98 2.33
CA GLU A 77 12.31 -7.29 1.71
C GLU A 77 13.19 -7.05 0.47
N GLU A 78 14.44 -6.68 0.71
CA GLU A 78 15.49 -6.89 -0.29
C GLU A 78 15.70 -8.42 -0.40
N PRO A 79 15.83 -8.98 -1.62
CA PRO A 79 16.19 -10.38 -1.81
C PRO A 79 17.58 -10.73 -1.26
#